data_AF-A0A239GQ30-F1
#
_entry.id   AF-A0A239GQ30-F1
#
_cell.length_a   1.000
_cell.length_b   1.000
_cell.length_c   1.000
_cell.angle_alpha   90.00
_cell.angle_beta   90.00
_cell.angle_gamma   90.00
#
_symmetry.space_group_name_H-M   'P 1'
#
loop_
_entity.id
_entity.type
_entity.pdbx_description
1 polymer ?
#
loop_
_entity_poly.entity_id
_entity_poly.type
_entity_poly.pdbx_seq_one_letter_code
_entity_poly.pdbx_strand_id
1 'polypeptide(L)'
;MESARELLWERGYVGTSPKTIQQRAEAGQGSMYHHFAGKEELARAAIDRTAEEMRAAIDAQLSGPGAAVERIASYLHRERDVLRGCPIGRLTQDPDVIATPTLREPVEETFAWLRARLAAVVREGVDRGELESSVDPSSTAAAIVATLQGGYVLARAADSPEPFDQAVEGILALLDARTVR
;
A
#
# COMPACT_ATOMS: atom_id res chain seq x y z
N MET A 1 -8.73 -13.01 -12.30
CA MET A 1 -7.95 -12.38 -11.21
C MET A 1 -7.96 -10.87 -11.34
N GLU A 2 -7.51 -10.33 -12.48
CA GLU A 2 -7.40 -8.87 -12.67
C GLU A 2 -8.70 -8.09 -12.42
N SER A 3 -9.82 -8.51 -13.01
CA SER A 3 -11.11 -7.86 -12.78
C SER A 3 -11.55 -7.87 -11.31
N ALA A 4 -11.19 -8.91 -10.55
CA ALA A 4 -11.52 -8.99 -9.12
C ALA A 4 -10.71 -7.97 -8.31
N ARG A 5 -9.41 -7.84 -8.61
CA ARG A 5 -8.51 -6.87 -7.99
C ARG A 5 -8.94 -5.43 -8.27
N GLU A 6 -9.22 -5.12 -9.54
CA GLU A 6 -9.70 -3.80 -9.94
C GLU A 6 -11.03 -3.44 -9.26
N LEU A 7 -11.98 -4.39 -9.19
CA LEU A 7 -13.25 -4.16 -8.51
C LEU A 7 -13.09 -3.98 -6.99
N LEU A 8 -12.22 -4.77 -6.35
CA LEU A 8 -11.90 -4.59 -4.93
C LEU A 8 -11.26 -3.23 -4.67
N TRP A 9 -10.37 -2.78 -5.56
CA TRP A 9 -9.79 -1.44 -5.49
C TRP A 9 -10.83 -0.36 -5.78
N GLU A 10 -11.75 -0.54 -6.72
CA GLU A 10 -12.78 0.45 -7.04
C GLU A 10 -13.89 0.55 -5.98
N ARG A 11 -14.33 -0.58 -5.41
CA ARG A 11 -15.62 -0.68 -4.69
C ARG A 11 -15.53 -1.33 -3.32
N GLY A 12 -14.35 -1.81 -2.91
CA GLY A 12 -14.21 -2.66 -1.73
C GLY A 12 -14.81 -4.05 -1.94
N TYR A 13 -14.77 -4.86 -0.89
CA TYR A 13 -15.30 -6.22 -0.87
C TYR A 13 -16.84 -6.23 -0.83
N VAL A 14 -17.48 -5.42 0.01
CA VAL A 14 -18.95 -5.34 0.10
C VAL A 14 -19.56 -4.96 -1.25
N GLY A 15 -19.00 -3.94 -1.90
CA GLY A 15 -19.47 -3.43 -3.21
C GLY A 15 -19.15 -4.33 -4.41
N THR A 16 -18.41 -5.43 -4.20
CA THR A 16 -17.99 -6.34 -5.26
C THR A 16 -18.73 -7.67 -5.16
N SER A 17 -19.66 -7.95 -6.07
CA SER A 17 -20.35 -9.25 -6.13
C SER A 17 -19.63 -10.22 -7.09
N PRO A 18 -19.68 -11.55 -6.86
CA PRO A 18 -19.15 -12.54 -7.81
C PRO A 18 -19.72 -12.35 -9.22
N LYS A 19 -21.01 -12.02 -9.33
CA LYS A 19 -21.67 -11.70 -10.60
C LYS A 19 -21.02 -10.49 -11.29
N THR A 20 -20.72 -9.42 -10.55
CA THR A 20 -20.04 -8.24 -11.09
C THR A 20 -18.64 -8.58 -11.58
N ILE A 21 -17.90 -9.42 -10.84
CA ILE A 21 -16.57 -9.88 -11.27
C ILE A 21 -16.68 -10.70 -12.56
N GLN A 22 -17.62 -11.65 -12.64
CA GLN A 22 -17.82 -12.47 -13.84
C GLN A 22 -18.16 -11.62 -15.07
N GLN A 23 -19.08 -10.67 -14.90
CA GLN A 23 -19.47 -9.74 -15.97
C GLN A 23 -18.28 -8.91 -16.46
N ARG A 24 -17.46 -8.37 -15.55
CA ARG A 24 -16.26 -7.59 -15.90
C ARG A 24 -15.17 -8.45 -16.53
N ALA A 25 -15.05 -9.71 -16.12
CA ALA A 25 -14.04 -10.63 -16.61
C ALA A 25 -14.45 -11.34 -17.91
N GLU A 26 -15.67 -11.11 -18.41
CA GLU A 26 -16.28 -11.85 -19.52
C GLU A 26 -16.20 -13.38 -19.33
N ALA A 27 -16.18 -13.83 -18.07
CA ALA A 27 -15.97 -15.21 -17.70
C ALA A 27 -17.31 -15.93 -17.53
N GLY A 28 -17.42 -17.16 -18.04
CA GLY A 28 -18.57 -18.02 -17.79
C GLY A 28 -18.70 -18.36 -16.31
N GLN A 29 -19.93 -18.39 -15.77
CA GLN A 29 -20.22 -18.73 -14.36
C GLN A 29 -19.50 -20.00 -13.88
N GLY A 30 -19.46 -21.04 -14.71
CA GLY A 30 -18.82 -22.32 -14.39
C GLY A 30 -17.29 -22.25 -14.25
N SER A 31 -16.62 -21.33 -14.93
CA SER A 31 -15.16 -21.16 -14.83
C SER A 31 -14.76 -20.56 -13.48
N MET A 32 -15.51 -19.60 -12.95
CA MET A 32 -15.19 -18.97 -11.66
C MET A 32 -15.36 -19.95 -10.48
N TYR A 33 -16.48 -20.67 -10.41
CA TYR A 33 -16.75 -21.61 -9.32
C TYR A 33 -15.96 -22.92 -9.44
N HIS A 34 -15.30 -23.17 -10.57
CA HIS A 34 -14.32 -24.25 -10.68
C HIS A 34 -12.99 -23.90 -10.02
N HIS A 35 -12.62 -22.62 -9.98
CA HIS A 35 -11.35 -22.14 -9.43
C HIS A 35 -11.45 -21.66 -7.97
N PHE A 36 -12.63 -21.22 -7.53
CA PHE A 36 -12.85 -20.70 -6.18
C PHE A 36 -14.16 -21.24 -5.61
N ALA A 37 -14.14 -21.74 -4.39
CA ALA A 37 -15.30 -22.21 -3.62
C ALA A 37 -16.29 -21.09 -3.29
N GLY A 38 -15.86 -19.83 -3.32
CA GLY A 38 -16.75 -18.70 -3.08
C GLY A 38 -16.10 -17.31 -3.22
N LYS A 39 -16.90 -16.29 -2.88
CA LYS A 39 -16.51 -14.87 -2.93
C LYS A 39 -15.31 -14.59 -2.03
N GLU A 40 -15.29 -15.15 -0.81
CA GLU A 40 -14.23 -14.93 0.16
C GLU A 40 -12.88 -15.47 -0.35
N GLU A 41 -12.85 -16.71 -0.84
CA GLU A 41 -11.61 -17.30 -1.38
C GLU A 41 -11.09 -16.53 -2.60
N LEU A 42 -11.99 -16.14 -3.52
CA LEU A 42 -11.64 -15.28 -4.64
C LEU A 42 -11.08 -13.92 -4.18
N ALA A 43 -11.69 -13.31 -3.18
CA ALA A 43 -11.23 -12.04 -2.63
C ALA A 43 -9.87 -12.19 -1.93
N ARG A 44 -9.69 -13.23 -1.10
CA ARG A 44 -8.40 -13.56 -0.47
C ARG A 44 -7.31 -13.68 -1.53
N ALA A 45 -7.52 -14.51 -2.55
CA ALA A 45 -6.55 -14.70 -3.63
C ALA A 45 -6.25 -13.40 -4.39
N ALA A 46 -7.25 -12.52 -4.59
CA ALA A 46 -7.04 -11.21 -5.20
C ALA A 46 -6.27 -10.23 -4.30
N ILE A 47 -6.51 -10.26 -2.98
CA ILE A 47 -5.78 -9.45 -2.00
C ILE A 47 -4.33 -9.91 -1.91
N ASP A 48 -4.10 -11.22 -1.80
CA ASP A 48 -2.76 -11.82 -1.76
C ASP A 48 -1.96 -11.44 -3.01
N ARG A 49 -2.57 -11.58 -4.19
CA ARG A 49 -1.90 -11.22 -5.44
C ARG A 49 -1.58 -9.72 -5.51
N THR A 50 -2.49 -8.87 -5.05
CA THR A 50 -2.26 -7.42 -5.00
C THR A 50 -1.14 -7.07 -4.02
N ALA A 51 -1.12 -7.72 -2.85
CA ALA A 51 -0.07 -7.56 -1.86
C ALA A 51 1.30 -7.99 -2.40
N GLU A 52 1.39 -9.15 -3.05
CA GLU A 52 2.62 -9.64 -3.69
C GLU A 52 3.20 -8.64 -4.69
N GLU A 53 2.39 -8.19 -5.64
CA GLU A 53 2.83 -7.25 -6.68
C GLU A 53 3.26 -5.90 -6.07
N MET A 54 2.50 -5.40 -5.09
CA MET A 54 2.87 -4.19 -4.36
C MET A 54 4.19 -4.36 -3.62
N ARG A 55 4.38 -5.46 -2.88
CA ARG A 55 5.61 -5.73 -2.13
C ARG A 55 6.80 -5.81 -3.07
N ALA A 56 6.69 -6.54 -4.18
CA ALA A 56 7.75 -6.65 -5.18
C ALA A 56 8.12 -5.29 -5.79
N ALA A 57 7.12 -4.48 -6.16
CA ALA A 57 7.36 -3.14 -6.73
C ALA A 57 8.01 -2.19 -5.71
N ILE A 58 7.54 -2.19 -4.46
CA ILE A 58 8.12 -1.37 -3.39
C ILE A 58 9.56 -1.80 -3.10
N ASP A 59 9.80 -3.10 -3.01
CA ASP A 59 11.12 -3.64 -2.71
C ASP A 59 12.13 -3.29 -3.79
N ALA A 60 11.76 -3.38 -5.07
CA ALA A 60 12.61 -2.98 -6.18
C ALA A 60 13.04 -1.51 -6.08
N GLN A 61 12.15 -0.62 -5.63
CA GLN A 61 12.46 0.81 -5.44
C GLN A 61 13.38 1.04 -4.24
N LEU A 62 13.07 0.42 -3.10
CA LEU A 62 13.82 0.60 -1.86
C LEU A 62 15.17 -0.14 -1.86
N SER A 63 15.38 -1.07 -2.79
CA SER A 63 16.64 -1.81 -3.00
C SER A 63 17.53 -1.17 -4.07
N GLY A 64 17.11 -0.05 -4.68
CA GLY A 64 17.92 0.70 -5.62
C GLY A 64 19.22 1.26 -4.99
N PRO A 65 20.16 1.75 -5.80
CA PRO A 65 21.35 2.44 -5.29
C PRO A 65 20.98 3.79 -4.66
N GLY A 66 21.86 4.34 -3.83
CA GLY A 66 21.73 5.68 -3.25
C GLY A 66 21.69 5.72 -1.73
N ALA A 67 21.61 6.93 -1.18
CA ALA A 67 21.41 7.17 0.24
C ALA A 67 20.00 6.71 0.68
N ALA A 68 19.82 6.46 1.98
CA ALA A 68 18.53 6.04 2.54
C ALA A 68 17.40 7.02 2.22
N VAL A 69 17.66 8.33 2.37
CA VAL A 69 16.66 9.39 2.11
C VAL A 69 16.29 9.45 0.63
N GLU A 70 17.26 9.31 -0.29
CA GLU A 70 17.02 9.30 -1.73
C GLU A 70 16.13 8.12 -2.16
N ARG A 71 16.39 6.92 -1.61
CA ARG A 71 15.58 5.72 -1.89
C ARG A 71 14.16 5.87 -1.36
N ILE A 72 14.00 6.45 -0.17
CA ILE A 72 12.67 6.75 0.41
C ILE A 72 11.95 7.81 -0.45
N ALA A 73 12.62 8.89 -0.85
CA ALA A 73 12.07 9.92 -1.73
C ALA A 73 11.60 9.33 -3.07
N SER A 74 12.41 8.47 -3.70
CA SER A 74 12.03 7.77 -4.92
C SER A 74 10.77 6.93 -4.75
N TYR A 75 10.65 6.21 -3.62
CA TYR A 75 9.44 5.45 -3.30
C TYR A 75 8.21 6.34 -3.08
N LEU A 76 8.38 7.48 -2.41
CA LEU A 76 7.27 8.39 -2.10
C LEU A 76 6.77 9.13 -3.36
N HIS A 77 7.68 9.55 -4.24
CA HIS A 77 7.35 10.23 -5.51
C HIS A 77 6.92 9.32 -6.65
N ARG A 78 6.91 8.00 -6.44
CA ARG A 78 6.50 7.08 -7.51
C ARG A 78 5.09 7.41 -8.01
N GLU A 79 4.87 7.16 -9.30
CA GLU A 79 3.55 7.34 -9.92
C GLU A 79 2.48 6.49 -9.23
N ARG A 80 1.35 7.12 -8.92
CA ARG A 80 0.22 6.55 -8.20
C ARG A 80 -1.07 7.17 -8.73
N ASP A 81 -2.11 6.36 -8.84
CA ASP A 81 -3.47 6.89 -8.91
C ASP A 81 -3.94 7.28 -7.49
N VAL A 82 -3.57 8.49 -7.08
CA VAL A 82 -3.80 9.00 -5.72
C VAL A 82 -5.29 9.06 -5.38
N LEU A 83 -6.14 9.43 -6.34
CA LEU A 83 -7.59 9.54 -6.14
C LEU A 83 -8.27 8.17 -6.04
N ARG A 84 -7.70 7.12 -6.65
CA ARG A 84 -8.09 5.74 -6.35
C ARG A 84 -7.59 5.26 -4.99
N GLY A 85 -6.59 5.92 -4.40
CA GLY A 85 -6.07 5.59 -3.08
C GLY A 85 -5.24 4.32 -3.06
N CYS A 86 -4.70 3.95 -1.89
CA CYS A 86 -3.95 2.71 -1.73
C CYS A 86 -4.83 1.47 -1.97
N PRO A 87 -4.47 0.54 -2.88
CA PRO A 87 -5.30 -0.64 -3.15
C PRO A 87 -5.48 -1.56 -1.94
N ILE A 88 -4.43 -1.73 -1.11
CA ILE A 88 -4.53 -2.46 0.16
C ILE A 88 -5.15 -1.60 1.27
N GLY A 89 -4.76 -0.32 1.35
CA GLY A 89 -5.26 0.59 2.38
C GLY A 89 -6.75 0.85 2.30
N ARG A 90 -7.32 0.88 1.10
CA ARG A 90 -8.77 1.03 0.91
C ARG A 90 -9.56 -0.11 1.56
N LEU A 91 -9.02 -1.33 1.58
CA LEU A 91 -9.69 -2.49 2.19
C LEU A 91 -9.85 -2.34 3.70
N THR A 92 -9.06 -1.47 4.35
CA THR A 92 -9.22 -1.17 5.78
C THR A 92 -10.51 -0.44 6.11
N GLN A 93 -11.15 0.17 5.11
CA GLN A 93 -12.43 0.86 5.23
C GLN A 93 -13.62 -0.05 4.90
N ASP A 94 -13.36 -1.29 4.48
CA ASP A 94 -14.40 -2.27 4.19
C ASP A 94 -14.74 -3.05 5.48
N PRO A 95 -15.97 -2.94 6.00
CA PRO A 95 -16.33 -3.54 7.28
C PRO A 95 -16.27 -5.06 7.26
N ASP A 96 -16.60 -5.69 6.14
CA ASP A 96 -16.59 -7.14 6.00
C ASP A 96 -15.16 -7.67 5.92
N VAL A 97 -14.24 -6.95 5.26
CA VAL A 97 -12.81 -7.29 5.28
C VAL A 97 -12.27 -7.24 6.71
N ILE A 98 -12.55 -6.17 7.45
CA ILE A 98 -12.03 -6.03 8.83
C ILE A 98 -12.66 -7.05 9.78
N ALA A 99 -13.93 -7.40 9.59
CA ALA A 99 -14.62 -8.40 10.40
C ALA A 99 -14.20 -9.85 10.08
N THR A 100 -13.61 -10.10 8.91
CA THR A 100 -13.27 -11.45 8.43
C THR A 100 -11.76 -11.71 8.55
N PRO A 101 -11.30 -12.52 9.52
CA PRO A 101 -9.87 -12.70 9.79
C PRO A 101 -9.04 -13.14 8.57
N THR A 102 -9.58 -14.06 7.75
CA THR A 102 -8.94 -14.56 6.54
C THR A 102 -8.74 -13.48 5.48
N LEU A 103 -9.58 -12.45 5.42
CA LEU A 103 -9.42 -11.31 4.50
C LEU A 103 -8.55 -10.20 5.10
N ARG A 104 -8.62 -9.99 6.42
CA ARG A 104 -7.84 -8.98 7.13
C ARG A 104 -6.35 -9.32 7.23
N GLU A 105 -6.02 -10.60 7.44
CA GLU A 105 -4.65 -11.09 7.60
C GLU A 105 -3.68 -10.57 6.52
N PRO A 106 -3.92 -10.76 5.20
CA PRO A 106 -2.98 -10.29 4.18
C PRO A 106 -2.86 -8.76 4.11
N VAL A 107 -3.89 -8.00 4.53
CA VAL A 107 -3.83 -6.54 4.66
C VAL A 107 -2.88 -6.15 5.80
N GLU A 108 -3.02 -6.79 6.95
CA GLU A 108 -2.16 -6.58 8.12
C GLU A 108 -0.71 -6.94 7.80
N GLU A 109 -0.47 -8.10 7.20
CA GLU A 109 0.87 -8.55 6.79
C GLU A 109 1.53 -7.58 5.82
N THR A 110 0.77 -7.02 4.87
CA THR A 110 1.31 -6.07 3.90
C THR A 110 1.76 -4.77 4.57
N PHE A 111 0.97 -4.24 5.50
CA PHE A 111 1.37 -3.04 6.26
C PHE A 111 2.49 -3.30 7.26
N ALA A 112 2.54 -4.49 7.88
CA ALA A 112 3.65 -4.90 8.74
C ALA A 112 4.95 -5.01 7.93
N TRP A 113 4.90 -5.68 6.77
CA TRP A 113 6.02 -5.79 5.84
C TRP A 113 6.51 -4.42 5.37
N LEU A 114 5.61 -3.51 4.97
CA LEU A 114 6.00 -2.20 4.46
C LEU A 114 6.71 -1.37 5.53
N ARG A 115 6.18 -1.36 6.76
CA ARG A 115 6.82 -0.68 7.89
C ARG A 115 8.20 -1.28 8.18
N ALA A 116 8.32 -2.60 8.21
CA ALA A 116 9.60 -3.27 8.42
C ALA A 116 10.62 -2.95 7.32
N ARG A 117 10.17 -2.94 6.06
CA ARG A 117 11.04 -2.66 4.90
C ARG A 117 11.55 -1.22 4.89
N LEU A 118 10.69 -0.25 5.18
CA LEU A 118 11.09 1.15 5.34
C LEU A 118 12.01 1.35 6.55
N ALA A 119 11.71 0.69 7.68
CA ALA A 119 12.56 0.75 8.87
C ALA A 119 13.96 0.19 8.59
N ALA A 120 14.10 -0.83 7.72
CA ALA A 120 15.39 -1.31 7.29
C ALA A 120 16.18 -0.24 6.52
N VAL A 121 15.56 0.48 5.58
CA VAL A 121 16.22 1.58 4.84
C VAL A 121 16.65 2.70 5.78
N VAL A 122 15.79 3.10 6.72
CA VAL A 122 16.12 4.15 7.70
C VAL A 122 17.29 3.70 8.59
N ARG A 123 17.30 2.43 9.04
CA ARG A 123 18.40 1.86 9.84
C ARG A 123 19.71 1.86 9.07
N GLU A 124 19.71 1.46 7.80
CA GLU A 124 20.90 1.54 6.93
C GLU A 124 21.44 2.97 6.84
N GLY A 125 20.56 3.97 6.74
CA GLY A 125 20.94 5.38 6.74
C GLY A 125 21.60 5.81 8.06
N VAL A 126 21.06 5.37 9.20
CA VAL A 126 21.67 5.61 10.52
C VAL A 126 23.02 4.93 10.65
N ASP A 127 23.13 3.65 10.28
CA ASP A 127 24.35 2.86 10.39
C ASP A 127 25.48 3.41 9.49
N ARG A 128 25.12 4.01 8.34
CA ARG A 128 26.04 4.67 7.41
C ARG A 128 26.36 6.12 7.78
N GLY A 129 25.75 6.65 8.83
CA GLY A 129 25.90 8.05 9.24
C GLY A 129 25.27 9.05 8.26
N GLU A 130 24.32 8.63 7.43
CA GLU A 130 23.54 9.50 6.55
C GLU A 130 22.41 10.20 7.32
N LEU A 131 21.87 9.52 8.34
CA LEU A 131 20.87 10.02 9.27
C LEU A 131 21.44 10.08 10.68
N GLU A 132 20.96 11.04 11.48
CA GLU A 132 21.34 11.16 12.89
C GLU A 132 21.10 9.86 13.66
N SER A 133 22.01 9.53 14.58
CA SER A 133 21.91 8.34 15.44
C SER A 133 20.70 8.35 16.40
N SER A 134 20.04 9.50 16.56
CA SER A 134 18.84 9.66 17.37
C SER A 134 17.54 9.33 16.61
N VAL A 135 17.60 9.06 15.31
CA VAL A 135 16.45 8.65 14.51
C VAL A 135 16.07 7.21 14.86
N ASP A 136 14.86 6.99 15.37
CA ASP A 136 14.31 5.65 15.54
C ASP A 136 13.75 5.12 14.21
N PRO A 137 14.30 4.00 13.65
CA PRO A 137 13.88 3.52 12.35
C PRO A 137 12.42 3.05 12.31
N SER A 138 11.94 2.41 13.39
CA SER A 138 10.59 1.85 13.45
C SER A 138 9.51 2.93 13.49
N SER A 139 9.72 3.97 14.31
CA SER A 139 8.79 5.10 14.44
C SER A 139 8.79 5.97 13.18
N THR A 140 9.97 6.21 12.59
CA THR A 140 10.08 6.93 11.31
C THR A 140 9.34 6.21 10.20
N ALA A 141 9.52 4.89 10.07
CA ALA A 141 8.80 4.09 9.08
C ALA A 141 7.28 4.09 9.31
N ALA A 142 6.84 4.00 10.57
CA ALA A 142 5.42 4.08 10.92
C ALA A 142 4.83 5.44 10.54
N ALA A 143 5.55 6.54 10.81
CA ALA A 143 5.13 7.89 10.43
C ALA A 143 5.02 8.04 8.90
N ILE A 144 6.00 7.55 8.13
CA ILE A 144 5.94 7.57 6.66
C ILE A 144 4.70 6.84 6.14
N VAL A 145 4.43 5.63 6.63
CA VAL A 145 3.26 4.85 6.20
C VAL A 145 1.95 5.54 6.58
N ALA A 146 1.86 6.08 7.81
CA ALA A 146 0.68 6.80 8.27
C ALA A 146 0.41 8.06 7.43
N THR A 147 1.44 8.86 7.14
CA THR A 147 1.35 10.05 6.28
C THR A 147 0.88 9.69 4.87
N LEU A 148 1.41 8.63 4.26
CA LEU A 148 0.94 8.16 2.96
C LEU A 148 -0.54 7.77 2.98
N GLN A 149 -0.98 7.00 3.98
CA GLN A 149 -2.39 6.60 4.08
C GLN A 149 -3.31 7.81 4.31
N GLY A 150 -2.90 8.75 5.17
CA GLY A 150 -3.61 10.00 5.38
C GLY A 150 -3.67 10.87 4.12
N GLY A 151 -2.57 10.94 3.36
CA GLY A 151 -2.49 11.67 2.10
C GLY A 151 -3.52 11.17 1.08
N TYR A 152 -3.69 9.85 0.93
CA TYR A 152 -4.73 9.30 0.05
C TYR A 152 -6.14 9.69 0.50
N VAL A 153 -6.39 9.72 1.82
CA VAL A 153 -7.70 10.12 2.36
C VAL A 153 -7.98 11.60 2.07
N LEU A 154 -7.01 12.47 2.33
CA LEU A 154 -7.15 13.91 2.11
C LEU A 154 -7.29 14.26 0.62
N ALA A 155 -6.50 13.63 -0.25
CA ALA A 155 -6.59 13.83 -1.69
C ALA A 155 -7.97 13.43 -2.25
N ARG A 156 -8.52 12.30 -1.78
CA ARG A 156 -9.88 11.88 -2.15
C ARG A 156 -10.96 12.81 -1.63
N ALA A 157 -10.81 13.33 -0.42
CA ALA A 157 -11.76 14.29 0.15
C ALA A 157 -11.74 15.63 -0.62
N ALA A 158 -10.57 16.04 -1.11
CA ALA A 158 -10.40 17.26 -1.90
C ALA A 158 -10.66 17.08 -3.40
N ASP A 159 -10.83 15.85 -3.88
CA ASP A 159 -10.85 15.50 -5.31
C ASP A 159 -9.66 16.09 -6.08
N SER A 160 -8.47 16.05 -5.45
CA SER A 160 -7.23 16.64 -5.96
C SER A 160 -6.02 15.86 -5.43
N PRO A 161 -4.96 15.64 -6.24
CA PRO A 161 -3.73 15.02 -5.74
C PRO A 161 -2.93 15.93 -4.80
N GLU A 162 -3.18 17.24 -4.80
CA GLU A 162 -2.39 18.24 -4.07
C GLU A 162 -2.18 17.92 -2.58
N PRO A 163 -3.18 17.48 -1.78
CA PRO A 163 -2.94 17.14 -0.37
C PRO A 163 -2.02 15.94 -0.17
N PHE A 164 -1.99 14.99 -1.12
CA PHE A 164 -1.06 13.87 -1.07
C PHE A 164 0.36 14.36 -1.36
N ASP A 165 0.53 15.20 -2.38
CA ASP A 165 1.83 15.76 -2.74
C ASP A 165 2.40 16.59 -1.58
N GLN A 166 1.58 17.45 -0.96
CA GLN A 166 1.95 18.20 0.24
C GLN A 166 2.36 17.28 1.41
N ALA A 167 1.66 16.17 1.60
CA ALA A 167 2.00 15.19 2.64
C ALA A 167 3.34 14.50 2.36
N VAL A 168 3.63 14.17 1.09
CA VAL A 168 4.92 13.60 0.65
C VAL A 168 6.06 14.60 0.86
N GLU A 169 5.91 15.83 0.39
CA GLU A 169 6.93 16.88 0.59
C GLU A 169 7.16 17.15 2.09
N GLY A 170 6.09 17.18 2.88
CA GLY A 170 6.16 17.40 4.33
C GLY A 170 6.95 16.33 5.07
N ILE A 171 6.69 15.03 4.79
CA ILE A 171 7.44 13.94 5.44
C ILE A 171 8.90 13.88 4.96
N LEU A 172 9.17 14.23 3.69
CA LEU A 172 10.53 14.31 3.17
C LEU A 172 11.33 15.44 3.80
N ALA A 173 10.74 16.63 3.95
CA ALA A 173 11.39 17.74 4.65
C ALA A 173 11.72 17.40 6.11
N LEU A 174 10.82 16.68 6.81
CA LEU A 174 11.07 16.21 8.17
C LEU A 174 12.19 15.17 8.23
N LEU A 175 12.30 14.29 7.24
CA LEU A 175 13.37 13.29 7.16
C LEU A 175 14.72 13.92 6.79
N ASP A 176 14.73 14.84 5.83
CA ASP A 176 15.92 15.57 5.38
C ASP A 176 16.53 16.42 6.50
N ALA A 177 15.68 17.02 7.36
CA ALA A 177 16.12 17.75 8.54
C ALA A 177 16.90 16.88 9.56
N ARG A 178 16.91 15.56 9.41
CA ARG A 178 17.64 14.59 10.25
C ARG A 178 18.86 14.00 9.55
N THR A 179 19.24 14.53 8.38
CA THR A 179 20.46 14.13 7.68
C THR A 179 21.70 14.70 8.36
N VAL A 180 22.76 13.90 8.42
CA VAL A 180 24.06 14.37 8.93
C VAL A 180 24.74 15.16 7.80
N ARG A 181 25.10 16.41 8.09
CA ARG A 181 25.85 17.29 7.17
C ARG A 181 27.35 17.15 7.35
#